data_AF-A0A1V3WCD8-F1
#
_entry.id   AF-A0A1V3WCD8-F1
#
_cell.length_a   1.000
_cell.length_b   1.000
_cell.length_c   1.000
_cell.angle_alpha   90.00
_cell.angle_beta   90.00
_cell.angle_gamma   90.00
#
_symmetry.space_group_name_H-M   'P 1'
#
loop_
_entity.id
_entity.type
_entity.pdbx_description
1 polymer ?
#
loop_
_entity_poly.entity_id
_entity_poly.type
_entity_poly.pdbx_seq_one_letter_code
_entity_poly.pdbx_strand_id
1 'polypeptide(L)'
;MDPLVVASGVDEDALICGLRPEASPDEVVGALARAKAEHVAAAVHPSLASDCVVVGCDSMLQLDGRLCGKPQSIASARNNGSQWRDAPDNFIPAIALSACRTTGLFIMSAKPQ
;
A
#
# COMPACT_ATOMS: atom_id res chain seq x y z
N MET A 1 -4.63 -19.94 10.44
CA MET A 1 -3.87 -18.84 11.05
C MET A 1 -4.63 -17.56 10.75
N ASP A 2 -4.97 -16.78 11.76
CA ASP A 2 -5.64 -15.48 11.60
C ASP A 2 -4.59 -14.38 11.81
N PRO A 3 -4.34 -13.48 10.84
CA PRO A 3 -3.30 -12.47 10.97
C PRO A 3 -3.77 -11.33 11.87
N LEU A 4 -2.85 -10.75 12.64
CA LEU A 4 -3.08 -9.47 13.28
C LEU A 4 -3.05 -8.38 12.19
N VAL A 5 -4.14 -7.61 12.05
CA VAL A 5 -4.21 -6.51 11.07
C VAL A 5 -3.89 -5.19 11.77
N VAL A 6 -2.87 -4.48 11.28
CA VAL A 6 -2.44 -3.19 11.83
C VAL A 6 -2.42 -2.14 10.71
N ALA A 7 -3.15 -1.05 10.87
CA ALA A 7 -3.07 0.06 9.93
C ALA A 7 -1.70 0.76 10.04
N SER A 8 -1.00 0.94 8.92
CA SER A 8 0.22 1.76 8.90
C SER A 8 -0.14 3.25 8.91
N GLY A 9 0.57 4.06 9.69
CA GLY A 9 0.48 5.53 9.66
C GLY A 9 1.44 6.20 8.66
N VAL A 10 1.78 5.51 7.56
CA VAL A 10 2.70 6.04 6.54
C VAL A 10 2.04 7.19 5.79
N ASP A 11 2.75 8.31 5.65
CA ASP A 11 2.40 9.39 4.73
C ASP A 11 2.78 8.96 3.30
N GLU A 12 1.80 8.38 2.61
CA GLU A 12 1.99 7.81 1.28
C GLU A 12 2.26 8.89 0.22
N ASP A 13 1.61 10.06 0.34
CA ASP A 13 1.78 11.16 -0.61
C ASP A 13 3.19 11.73 -0.51
N ALA A 14 3.71 11.92 0.72
CA ALA A 14 5.09 12.35 0.93
C ALA A 14 6.10 11.32 0.39
N LEU A 15 5.82 10.02 0.58
CA LEU A 15 6.68 8.95 0.07
C LEU A 15 6.72 8.96 -1.46
N ILE A 16 5.56 9.05 -2.12
CA ILE A 16 5.46 9.12 -3.58
C ILE A 16 6.18 10.37 -4.11
N CYS A 17 6.01 11.53 -3.46
CA CYS A 17 6.70 12.76 -3.83
C CYS A 17 8.22 12.68 -3.67
N GLY A 18 8.71 11.84 -2.76
CA GLY A 18 10.14 11.58 -2.56
C GLY A 18 10.74 10.59 -3.56
N LEU A 19 9.93 9.87 -4.33
CA LEU A 19 10.41 9.01 -5.41
C LEU A 19 10.82 9.85 -6.62
N ARG A 20 11.65 9.26 -7.48
CA ARG A 20 12.01 9.90 -8.75
C ARG A 20 10.76 10.08 -9.64
N PRO A 21 10.66 11.14 -10.45
CA PRO A 21 9.50 11.39 -11.29
C PRO A 21 9.17 10.25 -12.27
N GLU A 22 10.17 9.49 -12.70
CA GLU A 22 10.06 8.38 -13.65
C GLU A 22 9.91 7.02 -12.96
N ALA A 23 9.57 6.98 -11.66
CA ALA A 23 9.30 5.73 -10.97
C ALA A 23 8.14 4.99 -11.65
N SER A 24 8.36 3.72 -11.94
CA SER A 24 7.32 2.88 -12.54
C SER A 24 6.20 2.60 -11.51
N PRO A 25 5.00 2.22 -11.98
CA PRO A 25 3.93 1.80 -11.09
C PRO A 25 4.36 0.78 -10.03
N ASP A 26 5.11 -0.25 -10.44
CA ASP A 26 5.59 -1.32 -9.57
C ASP A 26 6.58 -0.82 -8.51
N GLU A 27 7.41 0.17 -8.85
CA GLU A 27 8.34 0.79 -7.91
C GLU A 27 7.61 1.62 -6.87
N VAL A 28 6.57 2.35 -7.29
CA VAL A 28 5.74 3.13 -6.37
C VAL A 28 5.03 2.20 -5.38
N VAL A 29 4.29 1.20 -5.86
CA VAL A 29 3.57 0.27 -4.96
C VAL A 29 4.53 -0.58 -4.13
N GLY A 30 5.69 -0.95 -4.67
CA GLY A 30 6.74 -1.67 -3.95
C GLY A 30 7.32 -0.84 -2.81
N ALA A 31 7.61 0.44 -3.05
CA ALA A 31 8.11 1.36 -2.02
C ALA A 31 7.07 1.58 -0.92
N LEU A 32 5.79 1.75 -1.28
CA LEU A 32 4.70 1.87 -0.32
C LEU A 32 4.54 0.59 0.52
N ALA A 33 4.48 -0.58 -0.11
CA ALA A 33 4.35 -1.87 0.59
C ALA A 33 5.52 -2.08 1.57
N ARG A 34 6.73 -1.73 1.16
CA ARG A 34 7.93 -1.80 2.02
C ARG A 34 7.83 -0.85 3.21
N ALA A 35 7.52 0.42 2.99
CA ALA A 35 7.43 1.41 4.05
C ALA A 35 6.36 1.03 5.09
N LYS A 36 5.24 0.45 4.66
CA LYS A 36 4.20 -0.06 5.57
C LYS A 36 4.69 -1.19 6.45
N ALA A 37 5.41 -2.15 5.86
CA ALA A 37 6.00 -3.25 6.60
C ALA A 37 7.01 -2.75 7.64
N GLU A 38 7.91 -1.83 7.24
CA GLU A 38 8.93 -1.26 8.11
C GLU A 38 8.31 -0.42 9.24
N HIS A 39 7.29 0.39 8.94
CA HIS A 39 6.58 1.20 9.94
C HIS A 39 5.89 0.33 10.98
N VAL A 40 5.17 -0.72 10.56
CA VAL A 40 4.52 -1.65 11.50
C VAL A 40 5.57 -2.43 12.30
N ALA A 41 6.65 -2.91 11.66
CA ALA A 41 7.73 -3.61 12.36
C ALA A 41 8.40 -2.76 13.45
N ALA A 42 8.52 -1.44 13.23
CA ALA A 42 9.06 -0.52 14.23
C ALA A 42 8.07 -0.19 15.36
N ALA A 43 6.75 -0.28 15.11
CA ALA A 43 5.71 0.08 16.06
C ALA A 43 5.26 -1.09 16.96
N VAL A 44 5.49 -2.34 16.55
CA VAL A 44 5.11 -3.51 17.34
C VAL A 44 6.02 -3.72 18.54
N HIS A 45 5.46 -4.24 19.63
CA HIS A 45 6.22 -4.51 20.85
C HIS A 45 7.40 -5.48 20.54
N PRO A 46 8.61 -5.25 21.08
CA PRO A 46 9.80 -6.06 20.74
C PRO A 46 9.63 -7.56 20.94
N SER A 47 8.84 -7.99 21.93
CA SER A 47 8.55 -9.41 22.17
C SER A 47 7.70 -10.04 21.08
N LEU A 48 6.86 -9.24 20.40
CA LEU A 48 6.09 -9.67 19.25
C LEU A 48 6.97 -9.64 18.01
N ALA A 49 7.76 -8.57 17.84
CA ALA A 49 8.68 -8.39 16.72
C ALA A 49 9.64 -9.57 16.57
N SER A 50 10.20 -10.09 17.65
CA SER A 50 11.13 -11.21 17.64
C SER A 50 10.52 -12.53 17.19
N ASP A 51 9.19 -12.66 17.29
CA ASP A 51 8.45 -13.86 16.91
C ASP A 51 7.30 -13.54 15.92
N CYS A 52 7.48 -12.56 15.01
CA CYS A 52 6.50 -12.23 13.96
C CYS A 52 7.09 -11.90 12.59
N VAL A 53 6.34 -12.26 11.54
CA VAL A 53 6.53 -11.79 10.16
C VAL A 53 5.57 -10.63 9.90
N VAL A 54 6.12 -9.48 9.51
CA VAL A 54 5.33 -8.33 9.09
C VAL A 54 5.25 -8.30 7.57
N VAL A 55 4.03 -8.31 7.03
CA VAL A 55 3.74 -8.21 5.60
C VAL A 55 3.07 -6.87 5.32
N GLY A 56 3.76 -6.01 4.60
CA GLY A 56 3.20 -4.80 4.01
C GLY A 56 2.64 -5.09 2.63
N CYS A 57 1.50 -4.47 2.31
CA CYS A 57 0.84 -4.58 1.02
C CYS A 57 0.44 -3.20 0.53
N ASP A 58 0.60 -2.95 -0.76
CA ASP A 58 -0.05 -1.82 -1.41
C ASP A 58 -0.56 -2.21 -2.80
N SER A 59 -1.62 -1.52 -3.20
CA SER A 59 -2.17 -1.65 -4.54
C SER A 59 -2.70 -0.30 -5.01
N MET A 60 -2.43 0.04 -6.26
CA MET A 60 -2.93 1.24 -6.91
C MET A 60 -3.45 0.90 -8.29
N LEU A 61 -4.38 1.72 -8.77
CA LEU A 61 -4.91 1.62 -10.12
C LEU A 61 -4.11 2.54 -11.03
N GLN A 62 -3.51 2.02 -12.10
CA GLN A 62 -3.04 2.86 -13.18
C GLN A 62 -4.18 3.11 -14.18
N LEU A 63 -4.41 4.38 -14.51
CA LEU A 63 -5.40 4.84 -15.47
C LEU A 63 -4.79 5.95 -16.33
N ASP A 64 -4.84 5.81 -17.65
CA ASP A 64 -4.24 6.77 -18.60
C ASP A 64 -2.78 7.12 -18.25
N GLY A 65 -2.02 6.11 -17.83
CA GLY A 65 -0.62 6.27 -17.42
C GLY A 65 -0.43 6.87 -16.01
N ARG A 66 -1.49 7.26 -15.31
CA ARG A 66 -1.44 7.86 -13.96
C ARG A 66 -1.82 6.86 -12.88
N LEU A 67 -1.06 6.82 -11.79
CA LEU A 67 -1.43 6.05 -10.61
C LEU A 67 -2.51 6.77 -9.78
N CYS A 68 -3.53 6.01 -9.41
CA CYS A 68 -4.69 6.42 -8.64
C CYS A 68 -4.81 5.52 -7.40
N GLY A 69 -4.71 6.15 -6.23
CA GLY A 69 -4.99 5.50 -4.95
C GLY A 69 -6.50 5.39 -4.68
N LYS A 70 -6.85 4.92 -3.47
CA LYS A 70 -8.25 4.96 -3.02
C LYS A 70 -8.74 6.40 -2.93
N PRO A 71 -9.96 6.71 -3.42
CA PRO A 71 -10.54 8.04 -3.28
C PRO A 71 -10.76 8.37 -1.80
N GLN A 72 -10.34 9.57 -1.40
CA GLN A 72 -10.41 10.05 -0.01
C GLN A 72 -11.79 10.61 0.38
N SER A 73 -12.76 10.61 -0.55
CA SER A 73 -14.13 11.08 -0.29
C SER A 73 -15.14 10.42 -1.22
N ILE A 74 -16.42 10.45 -0.83
CA ILE A 74 -17.53 9.98 -1.67
C ILE A 74 -17.61 10.79 -2.98
N ALA A 75 -17.35 12.09 -2.92
CA ALA A 75 -17.35 12.94 -4.12
C ALA A 75 -16.24 12.53 -5.09
N SER A 76 -15.01 12.33 -4.58
CA SER A 76 -13.89 11.82 -5.37
C SER A 76 -14.20 10.43 -5.92
N ALA A 77 -14.82 9.54 -5.14
CA ALA A 77 -15.20 8.21 -5.59
C ALA A 77 -16.22 8.25 -6.75
N ARG A 78 -17.20 9.16 -6.69
CA ARG A 78 -18.17 9.34 -7.79
C ARG A 78 -17.51 9.89 -9.05
N ASN A 79 -16.66 10.90 -8.92
CA ASN A 79 -15.94 11.52 -10.04
C ASN A 79 -15.01 10.50 -10.72
N ASN A 80 -14.25 9.76 -9.91
CA ASN A 80 -13.38 8.69 -10.40
C ASN A 80 -14.22 7.58 -11.05
N GLY A 81 -15.33 7.17 -10.42
CA GLY A 81 -16.20 6.11 -10.92
C GLY A 81 -16.82 6.41 -12.28
N SER A 82 -17.13 7.67 -12.61
CA SER A 82 -17.52 8.04 -13.99
C SER A 82 -16.38 7.85 -14.97
N GLN A 83 -15.20 8.39 -14.66
CA GLN A 83 -14.01 8.27 -15.50
C GLN A 83 -13.61 6.81 -15.74
N TRP A 84 -13.74 5.98 -14.71
CA TRP A 84 -13.40 4.56 -14.74
C TRP A 84 -14.32 3.72 -15.61
N ARG A 85 -15.60 4.06 -15.69
CA ARG A 85 -16.56 3.34 -16.55
C ARG A 85 -16.31 3.57 -18.03
N ASP A 86 -15.79 4.74 -18.38
CA ASP A 86 -15.66 5.17 -19.78
C ASP A 86 -14.32 4.75 -20.42
N ALA A 87 -13.40 4.13 -19.66
CA ALA A 87 -12.06 3.74 -20.14
C ALA A 87 -11.59 2.35 -19.64
N PRO A 88 -12.33 1.26 -19.91
CA PRO A 88 -12.05 -0.07 -19.34
C PRO A 88 -10.71 -0.70 -19.79
N ASP A 89 -10.19 -0.33 -20.97
CA ASP A 89 -8.96 -0.91 -21.52
C ASP A 89 -7.67 -0.33 -20.91
N ASN A 90 -7.78 0.73 -20.11
CA ASN A 90 -6.64 1.41 -19.48
C ASN A 90 -6.50 1.07 -17.99
N PHE A 91 -7.08 -0.05 -17.54
CA PHE A 91 -7.04 -0.52 -16.16
C PHE A 91 -5.86 -1.46 -15.94
N ILE A 92 -4.82 -0.99 -15.26
CA ILE A 92 -3.70 -1.85 -14.87
C ILE A 92 -3.56 -1.81 -13.34
N PRO A 93 -3.81 -2.92 -12.62
CA PRO A 93 -3.55 -2.99 -11.20
C PRO A 93 -2.05 -3.14 -10.96
N ALA A 94 -1.47 -2.22 -10.19
CA ALA A 94 -0.14 -2.39 -9.60
C ALA A 94 -0.32 -2.92 -8.18
N ILE A 95 0.29 -4.05 -7.85
CA ILE A 95 0.16 -4.72 -6.54
C ILE A 95 1.54 -5.16 -6.06
N ALA A 96 1.87 -4.83 -4.81
CA ALA A 96 3.12 -5.27 -4.19
C ALA A 96 2.91 -5.81 -2.78
N LEU A 97 3.72 -6.81 -2.45
CA LEU A 97 3.84 -7.40 -1.11
C LEU A 97 5.30 -7.33 -0.68
N SER A 98 5.54 -6.86 0.55
CA SER A 98 6.87 -6.80 1.16
C SER A 98 6.83 -7.46 2.54
N ALA A 99 7.75 -8.40 2.79
CA ALA A 99 7.85 -9.08 4.08
C ALA A 99 9.14 -8.70 4.81
N CYS A 100 9.04 -8.30 6.07
CA CYS A 100 10.19 -8.13 6.97
C CYS A 100 10.22 -9.30 7.97
N ARG A 101 11.39 -9.93 8.14
CA ARG A 101 11.54 -11.18 8.89
C ARG A 101 12.04 -10.97 10.31
N THR A 102 11.30 -11.58 11.23
CA THR A 102 11.81 -12.41 12.34
C THR A 102 10.82 -13.59 12.43
N THR A 103 11.21 -14.77 12.90
CA THR A 103 10.37 -16.01 12.84
C THR A 103 8.99 -15.82 13.51
N GLY A 104 7.90 -16.54 13.20
CA GLY A 104 6.62 -16.48 13.95
C GLY A 104 5.48 -15.56 13.42
N LEU A 105 4.41 -15.34 14.22
CA LEU A 105 3.10 -14.67 13.97
C LEU A 105 2.98 -13.74 12.75
N PHE A 106 1.87 -13.82 12.00
CA PHE A 106 1.63 -12.96 10.82
C PHE A 106 0.96 -11.62 11.19
N ILE A 107 1.61 -10.51 10.87
CA ILE A 107 1.03 -9.16 10.96
C ILE A 107 0.86 -8.61 9.55
N MET A 108 -0.37 -8.26 9.18
CA MET A 108 -0.66 -7.62 7.91
C MET A 108 -0.86 -6.13 8.09
N SER A 109 -0.12 -5.34 7.31
CA SER A 109 -0.39 -3.91 7.20
C SER A 109 -1.42 -3.62 6.11
N ALA A 110 -2.46 -2.89 6.47
CA ALA A 110 -3.51 -2.41 5.56
C ALA A 110 -3.59 -0.88 5.58
N LYS A 111 -4.13 -0.27 4.51
CA LYS A 111 -4.47 1.16 4.53
C LYS A 111 -5.56 1.42 5.57
N PRO A 112 -5.48 2.50 6.37
CA PRO A 112 -6.63 2.98 7.12
C PRO A 112 -7.78 3.31 6.14
N GLN A 113 -9.01 3.06 6.57
CA GLN A 113 -10.22 3.40 5.80
C GLN A 113 -10.52 4.90 5.81
#